data_AF-A0A6M3LNL3-F1
#
_entry.id   AF-A0A6M3LNL3-F1
#
_cell.length_a   1.000
_cell.length_b   1.000
_cell.length_c   1.000
_cell.angle_alpha   90.00
_cell.angle_beta   90.00
_cell.angle_gamma   90.00
#
_symmetry.space_group_name_H-M   'P 1'
#
loop_
_entity.id
_entity.type
_entity.pdbx_description
1 polymer ?
#
loop_
_entity_poly.entity_id
_entity_poly.type
_entity_poly.pdbx_seq_one_letter_code
_entity_poly.pdbx_strand_id
1 'polypeptide(L)'
;MPCVGCNTKVSKKVKDYSEEKYGKILCMKCQAIADNHPGDAIRKQEEVIPDVHEEIFNDSDNIKTEENEICELNEIPIYNDKPLISKLLYKLSRIQRDLKVPKNQRNEFAKFNYRSTSDILEGIKPLFDKYSVCIVVSDNIVMIGNRVYVKATAEIYDNDTGVFIESHAYAREQTEKKGMDEAQITGSASSYARKYALNGLLAIDDTRDPDSDKNE
;
A
#
# COMPACT_ATOMS: atom_id res chain seq x y z
N MET A 1 4.82 -27.03 28.40
CA MET A 1 5.14 -27.08 26.95
C MET A 1 4.42 -25.94 26.25
N PRO A 2 5.12 -25.13 25.45
CA PRO A 2 4.51 -23.98 24.76
C PRO A 2 3.71 -24.41 23.53
N CYS A 3 2.62 -23.70 23.27
CA CYS A 3 1.87 -23.78 22.02
C CYS A 3 2.69 -23.22 20.84
N VAL A 4 2.75 -23.91 19.72
CA VAL A 4 3.45 -23.46 18.50
C VAL A 4 2.83 -22.18 17.92
N GLY A 5 1.52 -22.00 18.07
CA GLY A 5 0.79 -20.88 17.46
C GLY A 5 0.69 -19.60 18.29
N CYS A 6 1.02 -19.62 19.59
CA CYS A 6 0.94 -18.42 20.43
C CYS A 6 1.86 -18.44 21.66
N ASN A 7 2.76 -19.43 21.74
CA ASN A 7 3.74 -19.65 22.82
C ASN A 7 3.17 -19.80 24.25
N THR A 8 1.84 -19.86 24.40
CA THR A 8 1.20 -20.04 25.71
C THR A 8 1.48 -21.44 26.27
N LYS A 9 1.70 -21.56 27.59
CA LYS A 9 1.91 -22.86 28.25
C LYS A 9 0.65 -23.73 28.18
N VAL A 10 0.82 -24.97 27.74
CA VAL A 10 -0.22 -25.98 27.57
C VAL A 10 -0.01 -27.15 28.54
N SER A 11 -1.11 -27.74 29.02
CA SER A 11 -1.10 -28.92 29.89
C SER A 11 -0.88 -30.22 29.09
N LYS A 12 -0.45 -31.29 29.76
CA LYS A 12 -0.15 -32.58 29.10
C LYS A 12 -1.34 -33.15 28.32
N LYS A 13 -2.55 -33.11 28.91
CA LYS A 13 -3.79 -33.57 28.25
C LYS A 13 -4.10 -32.83 26.95
N VAL A 14 -3.92 -31.51 26.93
CA VAL A 14 -4.22 -30.69 25.75
C VAL A 14 -3.18 -30.90 24.65
N LYS A 15 -1.92 -31.17 25.04
CA LYS A 15 -0.85 -31.51 24.10
C LYS A 15 -1.09 -32.87 23.44
N ASP A 16 -1.38 -33.90 24.21
CA ASP A 16 -1.57 -35.26 23.68
C ASP A 16 -2.71 -35.27 22.64
N TYR A 17 -3.84 -34.62 22.95
CA TYR A 17 -4.95 -34.43 22.00
C TYR A 17 -4.55 -33.62 20.76
N SER A 18 -3.79 -32.54 20.95
CA SER A 18 -3.41 -31.65 19.86
C SER A 18 -2.42 -32.30 18.89
N GLU A 19 -1.49 -33.10 19.41
CA GLU A 19 -0.53 -33.86 18.60
C GLU A 19 -1.25 -34.96 17.80
N GLU A 20 -2.23 -35.64 18.40
CA GLU A 20 -3.03 -36.66 17.73
C GLU A 20 -3.91 -36.07 16.60
N LYS A 21 -4.59 -34.94 16.87
CA LYS A 21 -5.54 -34.35 15.91
C LYS A 21 -4.89 -33.43 14.87
N TYR A 22 -3.85 -32.67 15.23
CA TYR A 22 -3.27 -31.63 14.38
C TYR A 22 -1.78 -31.85 14.06
N GLY A 23 -1.11 -32.85 14.65
CA GLY A 23 0.32 -33.10 14.44
C GLY A 23 1.25 -32.05 15.05
N LYS A 24 0.72 -31.10 15.84
CA LYS A 24 1.48 -30.00 16.47
C LYS A 24 0.86 -29.60 17.80
N ILE A 25 1.68 -29.08 18.72
CA ILE A 25 1.24 -28.67 20.06
C ILE A 25 0.52 -27.31 19.97
N LEU A 26 -0.81 -27.31 20.04
CA LEU A 26 -1.65 -26.11 20.04
C LEU A 26 -2.41 -25.96 21.36
N CYS A 27 -2.60 -24.72 21.82
CA CYS A 27 -3.54 -24.41 22.89
C CYS A 27 -4.97 -24.46 22.36
N MET A 28 -5.97 -24.56 23.24
CA MET A 28 -7.38 -24.66 22.85
C MET A 28 -7.85 -23.50 21.94
N LYS A 29 -7.31 -22.29 22.12
CA LYS A 29 -7.62 -21.15 21.24
C LYS A 29 -7.06 -21.34 19.83
N CYS A 30 -5.81 -21.79 19.70
CA CYS A 30 -5.19 -22.07 18.41
C CYS A 30 -5.79 -23.29 17.71
N GLN A 31 -6.33 -24.26 18.47
CA GLN A 31 -7.09 -25.40 17.91
C GLN A 31 -8.40 -24.92 17.26
N ALA A 32 -9.13 -24.00 17.92
CA ALA A 32 -10.35 -23.42 17.35
C ALA A 32 -10.08 -22.60 16.08
N ILE A 33 -8.92 -21.95 15.99
CA ILE A 33 -8.47 -21.28 14.76
C ILE A 33 -8.18 -22.32 13.69
N ALA A 34 -7.44 -23.39 14.02
CA ALA A 34 -7.10 -24.47 13.08
C ALA A 34 -8.34 -25.17 12.50
N ASP A 35 -9.39 -25.37 13.29
CA ASP A 35 -10.64 -26.01 12.85
C ASP A 35 -11.42 -25.15 11.85
N ASN A 36 -11.36 -23.82 11.98
CA ASN A 36 -12.07 -22.89 11.08
C ASN A 36 -11.20 -22.44 9.89
N HIS A 37 -9.88 -22.37 10.08
CA HIS A 37 -8.89 -21.85 9.13
C HIS A 37 -7.60 -22.69 9.24
N PRO A 38 -7.49 -23.81 8.49
CA PRO A 38 -6.40 -24.77 8.68
C PRO A 38 -4.99 -24.19 8.42
N GLY A 39 -4.89 -23.04 7.74
CA GLY A 39 -3.63 -22.32 7.48
C GLY A 39 -3.15 -21.37 8.57
N ASP A 40 -4.03 -20.89 9.47
CA ASP A 40 -3.75 -19.71 10.32
C ASP A 40 -3.29 -20.04 11.74
N ALA A 41 -3.23 -21.33 12.08
CA ALA A 41 -2.94 -21.78 13.45
C ALA A 41 -1.49 -21.55 13.92
N ILE A 42 -0.62 -20.95 13.07
CA ILE A 42 0.76 -20.61 13.39
C ILE A 42 0.94 -19.10 13.22
N ARG A 43 0.49 -18.31 14.20
CA ARG A 43 1.00 -16.94 14.37
C ARG A 43 2.29 -17.01 15.17
N LYS A 44 3.44 -16.88 14.53
CA LYS A 44 4.68 -16.57 15.27
C LYS A 44 4.46 -15.21 15.96
N GLN A 45 4.76 -15.12 17.24
CA GLN A 45 4.85 -13.83 17.91
C GLN A 45 5.96 -13.04 17.20
N GLU A 46 5.63 -11.83 16.74
CA GLU A 46 6.59 -10.84 16.24
C GLU A 46 7.61 -10.57 17.36
N GLU A 47 8.89 -10.56 16.99
CA GLU A 47 9.95 -10.06 17.87
C GLU A 47 9.72 -8.57 18.12
N VAL A 48 9.79 -8.18 19.39
CA VAL A 48 9.72 -6.79 19.83
C VAL A 48 10.92 -6.04 19.24
N ILE A 49 10.69 -5.18 18.26
CA ILE A 49 11.69 -4.22 17.77
C ILE A 49 11.86 -3.15 18.86
N PRO A 50 13.08 -2.88 19.37
CA PRO A 50 13.29 -1.81 20.33
C PRO A 50 13.01 -0.44 19.71
N ASP A 51 12.39 0.42 20.49
CA ASP A 51 12.11 1.83 20.24
C ASP A 51 13.39 2.57 19.81
N VAL A 52 13.40 3.13 18.59
CA VAL A 52 14.47 4.03 18.12
C VAL A 52 13.91 5.43 17.99
N HIS A 53 13.74 6.09 19.14
CA HIS A 53 13.73 7.53 19.23
C HIS A 53 15.13 8.04 19.58
N GLU A 54 15.55 9.06 18.84
CA GLU A 54 16.67 9.98 19.10
C GLU A 54 18.09 9.44 18.92
N GLU A 55 18.72 9.78 17.79
CA GLU A 55 19.79 10.80 17.72
C GLU A 55 20.33 10.82 16.28
N ILE A 56 20.33 12.01 15.65
CA ILE A 56 21.37 12.62 14.80
C ILE A 56 20.76 13.91 14.25
N PHE A 57 20.88 14.98 15.06
CA PHE A 57 21.03 16.34 14.56
C PHE A 57 22.45 16.78 14.87
N ASN A 58 22.98 17.67 14.03
CA ASN A 58 24.35 18.22 13.95
C ASN A 58 25.23 17.35 13.03
N ASP A 59 25.70 17.81 11.87
CA ASP A 59 26.27 19.12 11.59
C ASP A 59 26.07 19.56 10.13
N SER A 60 25.87 20.86 9.96
CA SER A 60 26.04 21.60 8.71
C SER A 60 27.48 21.50 8.20
N ASP A 61 27.64 21.22 6.90
CA ASP A 61 28.74 21.63 6.00
C ASP A 61 29.26 20.49 5.11
N ASN A 62 28.55 20.21 4.01
CA ASN A 62 29.20 20.07 2.69
C ASN A 62 28.15 19.89 1.57
N ILE A 63 27.98 20.94 0.77
CA ILE A 63 27.45 20.80 -0.58
C ILE A 63 28.54 20.14 -1.42
N LYS A 64 28.34 18.88 -1.81
CA LYS A 64 29.00 18.28 -2.97
C LYS A 64 27.95 17.57 -3.81
N THR A 65 27.69 18.16 -4.97
CA THR A 65 27.04 17.57 -6.12
C THR A 65 27.82 16.35 -6.58
N GLU A 66 27.19 15.18 -6.66
CA GLU A 66 27.53 14.13 -7.62
C GLU A 66 26.38 13.13 -7.75
N GLU A 67 26.20 12.71 -8.98
CA GLU A 67 25.07 11.96 -9.53
C GLU A 67 25.15 10.48 -9.13
N ASN A 68 23.98 9.81 -9.04
CA ASN A 68 23.82 8.35 -8.93
C ASN A 68 24.08 7.70 -7.55
N GLU A 69 23.21 7.96 -6.57
CA GLU A 69 22.86 6.90 -5.61
C GLU A 69 21.79 6.00 -6.24
N ILE A 70 22.25 5.02 -7.02
CA ILE A 70 21.49 3.79 -7.21
C ILE A 70 21.42 3.17 -5.82
N CYS A 71 20.24 3.27 -5.21
CA CYS A 71 19.91 2.64 -3.93
C CYS A 71 20.39 1.18 -3.99
N GLU A 72 21.42 0.84 -3.20
CA GLU A 72 21.95 -0.52 -3.11
C GLU A 72 20.80 -1.44 -2.69
N LEU A 73 20.29 -2.21 -3.66
CA LEU A 73 19.36 -3.32 -3.46
C LEU A 73 20.10 -4.42 -2.70
N ASN A 74 20.28 -4.21 -1.39
CA ASN A 74 20.76 -5.20 -0.47
C ASN A 74 19.71 -6.33 -0.40
N GLU A 75 20.04 -7.42 -1.09
CA GLU A 75 19.37 -8.73 -1.15
C GLU A 75 17.84 -8.71 -1.30
N ILE A 76 17.36 -8.89 -2.53
CA ILE A 76 15.93 -9.09 -2.78
C ILE A 76 15.48 -10.35 -2.02
N PRO A 77 14.50 -10.25 -1.09
CA PRO A 77 14.03 -11.40 -0.34
C PRO A 77 13.51 -12.48 -1.29
N ILE A 78 13.91 -13.73 -1.03
CA ILE A 78 13.65 -14.89 -1.89
C ILE A 78 12.68 -15.85 -1.19
N TYR A 79 11.66 -16.32 -1.91
CA TYR A 79 10.76 -17.39 -1.44
C TYR A 79 10.64 -18.46 -2.53
N ASN A 80 10.99 -19.71 -2.20
CA ASN A 80 11.07 -20.84 -3.14
C ASN A 80 11.82 -20.48 -4.44
N ASP A 81 13.06 -20.00 -4.30
CA ASP A 81 13.98 -19.65 -5.39
C ASP A 81 13.49 -18.55 -6.35
N LYS A 82 12.45 -17.78 -5.97
CA LYS A 82 11.94 -16.64 -6.75
C LYS A 82 11.98 -15.34 -5.96
N PRO A 83 12.28 -14.20 -6.62
CA PRO A 83 12.20 -12.89 -5.98
C PRO A 83 10.77 -12.62 -5.49
N LEU A 84 10.62 -12.23 -4.22
CA LEU A 84 9.34 -11.95 -3.57
C LEU A 84 8.55 -10.85 -4.33
N ILE A 85 9.28 -9.88 -4.87
CA ILE A 85 8.74 -8.81 -5.71
C ILE A 85 8.05 -9.32 -6.99
N SER A 86 8.53 -10.44 -7.58
CA SER A 86 7.91 -11.01 -8.78
C SER A 86 6.50 -11.55 -8.49
N LYS A 87 6.24 -12.03 -7.27
CA LYS A 87 4.91 -12.49 -6.85
C LYS A 87 3.95 -11.30 -6.71
N LEU A 88 4.38 -10.21 -6.07
CA LEU A 88 3.57 -9.00 -5.95
C LEU A 88 3.30 -8.36 -7.32
N LEU A 89 4.29 -8.29 -8.20
CA LEU A 89 4.10 -7.82 -9.58
C LEU A 89 3.06 -8.65 -10.34
N TYR A 90 3.08 -9.98 -10.15
CA TYR A 90 2.04 -10.84 -10.72
C TYR A 90 0.65 -10.51 -10.14
N LYS A 91 0.50 -10.40 -8.82
CA LYS A 91 -0.75 -9.98 -8.16
C LYS A 91 -1.25 -8.63 -8.69
N LEU A 92 -0.37 -7.63 -8.74
CA LEU A 92 -0.65 -6.29 -9.25
C LEU A 92 -1.13 -6.33 -10.71
N SER A 93 -0.48 -7.11 -11.59
CA SER A 93 -0.91 -7.25 -12.98
C SER A 93 -2.34 -7.79 -13.12
N ARG A 94 -2.75 -8.70 -12.22
CA ARG A 94 -4.10 -9.26 -12.19
C ARG A 94 -5.11 -8.24 -11.66
N ILE A 95 -4.72 -7.44 -10.67
CA ILE A 95 -5.53 -6.33 -10.16
C ILE A 95 -5.76 -5.30 -11.24
N GLN A 96 -4.69 -4.82 -11.90
CA GLN A 96 -4.77 -3.83 -12.98
C GLN A 96 -5.70 -4.28 -14.12
N ARG A 97 -5.71 -5.57 -14.43
CA ARG A 97 -6.59 -6.15 -15.45
C ARG A 97 -8.04 -6.30 -14.99
N ASP A 98 -8.26 -6.72 -13.74
CA ASP A 98 -9.60 -7.04 -13.21
C ASP A 98 -10.33 -5.80 -12.66
N LEU A 99 -9.58 -4.74 -12.34
CA LEU A 99 -10.10 -3.48 -11.80
C LEU A 99 -11.01 -2.79 -12.81
N LYS A 100 -12.23 -2.47 -12.35
CA LYS A 100 -13.22 -1.73 -13.13
C LYS A 100 -13.68 -0.52 -12.34
N VAL A 101 -13.26 0.67 -12.79
CA VAL A 101 -13.68 1.94 -12.18
C VAL A 101 -14.25 2.83 -13.29
N PRO A 102 -15.58 3.01 -13.38
CA PRO A 102 -16.20 3.91 -14.35
C PRO A 102 -16.04 5.39 -13.98
N LYS A 103 -16.10 6.28 -14.98
CA LYS A 103 -16.10 7.75 -14.80
C LYS A 103 -17.49 8.24 -14.38
N ASN A 104 -17.82 8.05 -13.10
CA ASN A 104 -19.15 8.35 -12.54
C ASN A 104 -19.33 9.81 -12.09
N GLN A 105 -18.24 10.57 -11.98
CA GLN A 105 -18.29 11.97 -11.55
C GLN A 105 -18.30 12.90 -12.75
N ARG A 106 -19.00 14.03 -12.65
CA ARG A 106 -19.03 15.05 -13.70
C ARG A 106 -18.46 16.37 -13.21
N ASN A 107 -17.51 16.91 -13.97
CA ASN A 107 -16.99 18.25 -13.75
C ASN A 107 -17.80 19.22 -14.62
N GLU A 108 -18.67 20.02 -14.01
CA GLU A 108 -19.53 20.95 -14.76
C GLU A 108 -18.74 22.11 -15.38
N PHE A 109 -17.67 22.57 -14.72
CA PHE A 109 -16.84 23.67 -15.20
C PHE A 109 -16.07 23.30 -16.48
N ALA A 110 -15.42 22.14 -16.46
CA ALA A 110 -14.61 21.66 -17.58
C ALA A 110 -15.36 20.66 -18.49
N LYS A 111 -16.63 20.38 -18.19
CA LYS A 111 -17.57 19.56 -18.97
C LYS A 111 -17.14 18.11 -19.26
N PHE A 112 -16.23 17.53 -18.48
CA PHE A 112 -15.79 16.13 -18.64
C PHE A 112 -16.22 15.24 -17.46
N ASN A 113 -16.30 13.93 -17.72
CA ASN A 113 -16.53 12.94 -16.68
C ASN A 113 -15.19 12.42 -16.15
N TYR A 114 -15.12 12.13 -14.86
CA TYR A 114 -13.91 11.70 -14.16
C TYR A 114 -14.21 10.66 -13.08
N ARG A 115 -13.14 10.13 -12.48
CA ARG A 115 -13.18 9.25 -11.31
C ARG A 115 -12.50 10.00 -10.16
N SER A 116 -13.11 10.00 -8.99
CA SER A 116 -12.49 10.50 -7.77
C SER A 116 -11.58 9.44 -7.14
N THR A 117 -10.72 9.88 -6.21
CA THR A 117 -9.94 8.98 -5.35
C THR A 117 -10.84 7.96 -4.66
N SER A 118 -12.00 8.38 -4.15
CA SER A 118 -12.97 7.49 -3.51
C SER A 118 -13.53 6.46 -4.49
N ASP A 119 -13.87 6.84 -5.73
CA ASP A 119 -14.35 5.88 -6.73
C ASP A 119 -13.30 4.79 -7.01
N ILE A 120 -12.02 5.18 -7.09
CA ILE A 120 -10.92 4.24 -7.31
C ILE A 120 -10.76 3.29 -6.11
N LEU A 121 -10.78 3.83 -4.89
CA LEU A 121 -10.66 3.04 -3.66
C LEU A 121 -11.83 2.08 -3.49
N GLU A 122 -13.08 2.50 -3.74
CA GLU A 122 -14.23 1.60 -3.71
C GLU A 122 -14.14 0.51 -4.78
N GLY A 123 -13.67 0.85 -5.99
CA GLY A 123 -13.51 -0.10 -7.08
C GLY A 123 -12.48 -1.20 -6.82
N ILE A 124 -11.44 -0.91 -6.03
CA ILE A 124 -10.38 -1.89 -5.74
C ILE A 124 -10.62 -2.73 -4.49
N LYS A 125 -11.41 -2.25 -3.50
CA LYS A 125 -11.71 -2.99 -2.27
C LYS A 125 -12.09 -4.46 -2.48
N PRO A 126 -12.96 -4.83 -3.45
CA PRO A 126 -13.32 -6.23 -3.68
C PRO A 126 -12.15 -7.12 -4.12
N LEU A 127 -11.03 -6.54 -4.56
CA LEU A 127 -9.86 -7.26 -5.05
C LEU A 127 -8.82 -7.54 -3.95
N PHE A 128 -8.92 -6.89 -2.78
CA PHE A 128 -7.95 -7.05 -1.69
C PHE A 128 -7.90 -8.49 -1.17
N ASP A 129 -9.05 -9.06 -0.80
CA ASP A 129 -9.12 -10.45 -0.32
C ASP A 129 -8.79 -11.44 -1.44
N LYS A 130 -9.22 -11.14 -2.69
CA LYS A 130 -9.00 -12.01 -3.85
C LYS A 130 -7.52 -12.24 -4.15
N TYR A 131 -6.68 -11.22 -3.96
CA TYR A 131 -5.26 -11.29 -4.27
C TYR A 131 -4.34 -11.30 -3.04
N SER A 132 -4.90 -11.27 -1.83
CA SER A 132 -4.15 -11.13 -0.57
C SER A 132 -3.19 -9.93 -0.64
N VAL A 133 -3.78 -8.74 -0.80
CA VAL A 133 -3.07 -7.45 -0.84
C VAL A 133 -3.83 -6.39 -0.05
N CYS A 134 -3.19 -5.27 0.27
CA CYS A 134 -3.84 -4.06 0.72
C CYS A 134 -3.19 -2.82 0.09
N ILE A 135 -3.87 -1.68 0.12
CA ILE A 135 -3.33 -0.40 -0.33
C ILE A 135 -3.31 0.60 0.82
N VAL A 136 -2.19 1.31 0.95
CA VAL A 136 -2.01 2.44 1.85
C VAL A 136 -1.76 3.69 1.02
N VAL A 137 -2.36 4.82 1.44
CA VAL A 137 -2.15 6.11 0.79
C VAL A 137 -1.80 7.15 1.85
N SER A 138 -0.67 7.82 1.67
CA SER A 138 -0.17 8.86 2.57
C SER A 138 0.13 10.15 1.79
N ASP A 139 0.09 11.28 2.49
CA ASP A 139 0.44 12.59 1.91
C ASP A 139 1.60 13.20 2.68
N ASN A 140 2.46 13.92 1.96
CA ASN A 140 3.51 14.75 2.51
C ASN A 140 3.49 16.12 1.84
N ILE A 141 3.83 17.18 2.58
CA ILE A 141 3.99 18.52 2.02
C ILE A 141 5.43 18.69 1.56
N VAL A 142 5.62 19.11 0.31
CA VAL A 142 6.93 19.35 -0.29
C VAL A 142 6.99 20.78 -0.82
N MET A 143 8.01 21.52 -0.39
CA MET A 143 8.28 22.87 -0.90
C MET A 143 9.36 22.79 -1.98
N ILE A 144 9.05 23.26 -3.19
CA ILE A 144 10.00 23.33 -4.31
C ILE A 144 10.12 24.80 -4.71
N GLY A 145 11.24 25.42 -4.35
CA GLY A 145 11.44 26.86 -4.50
C GLY A 145 10.41 27.64 -3.67
N ASN A 146 9.56 28.42 -4.33
CA ASN A 146 8.49 29.20 -3.70
C ASN A 146 7.09 28.58 -3.84
N ARG A 147 6.99 27.28 -4.14
CA ARG A 147 5.73 26.58 -4.36
C ARG A 147 5.57 25.41 -3.40
N VAL A 148 4.37 25.29 -2.86
CA VAL A 148 3.95 24.17 -2.02
C VAL A 148 3.26 23.12 -2.89
N TYR A 149 3.64 21.86 -2.70
CA TYR A 149 3.04 20.70 -3.34
C TYR A 149 2.60 19.71 -2.28
N VAL A 150 1.46 19.07 -2.51
CA VAL A 150 1.11 17.83 -1.83
C VAL A 150 1.70 16.68 -2.65
N LYS A 151 2.63 15.93 -2.06
CA LYS A 151 3.12 14.63 -2.57
C LYS A 151 2.27 13.53 -1.97
N ALA A 152 1.50 12.84 -2.79
CA ALA A 152 0.83 11.61 -2.38
C ALA A 152 1.67 10.40 -2.74
N THR A 153 1.68 9.41 -1.85
CA THR A 153 2.29 8.10 -2.04
C THR A 153 1.20 7.05 -1.93
N ALA A 154 1.02 6.24 -2.97
CA ALA A 154 0.15 5.08 -2.96
C ALA A 154 1.01 3.82 -2.99
N GLU A 155 0.80 2.92 -2.02
CA GLU A 155 1.56 1.70 -1.84
C GLU A 155 0.62 0.50 -1.90
N ILE A 156 1.00 -0.56 -2.60
CA ILE A 156 0.32 -1.86 -2.56
C ILE A 156 1.23 -2.88 -1.88
N TYR A 157 0.73 -3.50 -0.82
CA TYR A 157 1.44 -4.49 -0.02
C TYR A 157 0.95 -5.91 -0.34
N ASP A 158 1.85 -6.88 -0.43
CA ASP A 158 1.52 -8.31 -0.36
C ASP A 158 1.33 -8.69 1.11
N ASN A 159 0.09 -9.01 1.52
CA ASN A 159 -0.23 -9.34 2.91
C ASN A 159 0.52 -10.58 3.42
N ASP A 160 0.95 -11.48 2.53
CA ASP A 160 1.64 -12.70 2.94
C ASP A 160 3.11 -12.45 3.26
N THR A 161 3.68 -11.35 2.78
CA THR A 161 5.14 -11.18 2.70
C THR A 161 5.66 -9.82 3.15
N GLY A 162 4.79 -8.80 3.23
CA GLY A 162 5.14 -7.43 3.58
C GLY A 162 5.83 -6.63 2.47
N VAL A 163 6.20 -7.25 1.35
CA VAL A 163 6.76 -6.53 0.19
C VAL A 163 5.71 -5.59 -0.39
N PHE A 164 6.16 -4.42 -0.83
CA PHE A 164 5.29 -3.42 -1.45
C PHE A 164 5.88 -2.85 -2.74
N ILE A 165 5.00 -2.22 -3.52
CA ILE A 165 5.33 -1.37 -4.66
C ILE A 165 4.62 -0.05 -4.44
N GLU A 166 5.28 1.05 -4.76
CA GLU A 166 4.73 2.39 -4.59
C GLU A 166 4.66 3.19 -5.89
N SER A 167 3.78 4.19 -5.88
CA SER A 167 3.70 5.23 -6.90
C SER A 167 3.50 6.57 -6.21
N HIS A 168 4.12 7.62 -6.75
CA HIS A 168 3.97 8.98 -6.24
C HIS A 168 3.32 9.88 -7.26
N ALA A 169 2.59 10.87 -6.77
CA ALA A 169 2.15 11.99 -7.59
C ALA A 169 2.15 13.28 -6.77
N TYR A 170 2.18 14.39 -7.49
CA TYR A 170 2.30 15.72 -6.92
C TYR A 170 1.14 16.59 -7.41
N ALA A 171 0.53 17.33 -6.50
CA ALA A 171 -0.42 18.39 -6.82
C ALA A 171 0.07 19.69 -6.21
N ARG A 172 0.20 20.73 -7.03
CA ARG A 172 0.55 22.06 -6.55
C ARG A 172 -0.61 22.63 -5.74
N GLU A 173 -0.31 23.08 -4.53
CA GLU A 173 -1.24 23.86 -3.73
C GLU A 173 -1.28 25.30 -4.26
N GLN A 174 -2.49 25.81 -4.50
CA GLN A 174 -2.67 27.19 -4.94
C GLN A 174 -2.66 28.10 -3.71
N THR A 175 -1.94 29.22 -3.74
CA THR A 175 -1.94 30.17 -2.62
C THR A 175 -3.33 30.75 -2.37
N GLU A 176 -4.10 30.97 -3.45
CA GLU A 176 -5.48 31.44 -3.37
C GLU A 176 -6.30 30.80 -4.48
N LYS A 177 -7.56 30.50 -4.17
CA LYS A 177 -8.54 30.03 -5.15
C LYS A 177 -9.92 30.58 -4.82
N LYS A 178 -10.51 31.31 -5.77
CA LYS A 178 -11.79 31.99 -5.57
C LYS A 178 -12.88 30.99 -5.14
N GLY A 179 -13.49 31.23 -3.98
CA GLY A 179 -14.58 30.41 -3.45
C GLY A 179 -14.14 29.16 -2.69
N MET A 180 -12.86 29.04 -2.34
CA MET A 180 -12.37 27.99 -1.42
C MET A 180 -11.58 28.62 -0.27
N ASP A 181 -11.75 28.06 0.93
CA ASP A 181 -10.88 28.36 2.07
C ASP A 181 -9.54 27.60 1.99
N GLU A 182 -8.58 27.95 2.84
CA GLU A 182 -7.23 27.36 2.86
C GLU A 182 -7.25 25.83 3.06
N ALA A 183 -8.12 25.34 3.95
CA ALA A 183 -8.25 23.91 4.21
C ALA A 183 -8.80 23.15 2.99
N GLN A 184 -9.77 23.74 2.28
CA GLN A 184 -10.34 23.21 1.05
C GLN A 184 -9.33 23.22 -0.11
N ILE A 185 -8.47 24.23 -0.18
CA ILE A 185 -7.37 24.30 -1.14
C ILE A 185 -6.41 23.13 -0.92
N THR A 186 -5.93 22.93 0.31
CA THR A 186 -5.04 21.81 0.66
C THR A 186 -5.72 20.46 0.41
N GLY A 187 -6.97 20.30 0.86
CA GLY A 187 -7.74 19.07 0.66
C GLY A 187 -7.99 18.74 -0.81
N SER A 188 -8.19 19.77 -1.64
CA SER A 188 -8.29 19.62 -3.10
C SER A 188 -6.96 19.15 -3.69
N ALA A 189 -5.83 19.76 -3.30
CA ALA A 189 -4.51 19.36 -3.77
C ALA A 189 -4.20 17.90 -3.36
N SER A 190 -4.44 17.53 -2.10
CA SER A 190 -4.32 16.14 -1.62
C SER A 190 -5.17 15.17 -2.45
N SER A 191 -6.45 15.48 -2.67
CA SER A 191 -7.34 14.62 -3.47
C SER A 191 -6.81 14.41 -4.89
N TYR A 192 -6.28 15.46 -5.53
CA TYR A 192 -5.67 15.38 -6.85
C TYR A 192 -4.40 14.53 -6.84
N ALA A 193 -3.48 14.76 -5.89
CA ALA A 193 -2.25 14.00 -5.78
C ALA A 193 -2.55 12.50 -5.56
N ARG A 194 -3.42 12.15 -4.61
CA ARG A 194 -3.80 10.77 -4.33
C ARG A 194 -4.40 10.07 -5.53
N LYS A 195 -5.27 10.76 -6.29
CA LYS A 195 -5.87 10.21 -7.52
C LYS A 195 -4.77 9.80 -8.52
N TYR A 196 -3.80 10.67 -8.77
CA TYR A 196 -2.75 10.39 -9.75
C TYR A 196 -1.73 9.35 -9.27
N ALA A 197 -1.44 9.29 -7.97
CA ALA A 197 -0.61 8.22 -7.39
C ALA A 197 -1.29 6.86 -7.56
N LEU A 198 -2.59 6.77 -7.25
CA LEU A 198 -3.37 5.56 -7.48
C LEU A 198 -3.49 5.20 -8.97
N ASN A 199 -3.66 6.19 -9.84
CA ASN A 199 -3.70 5.94 -11.29
C ASN A 199 -2.39 5.33 -11.80
N GLY A 200 -1.24 5.86 -11.35
CA GLY A 200 0.07 5.34 -11.69
C GLY A 200 0.27 3.91 -11.19
N LEU A 201 -0.11 3.64 -9.94
CA LEU A 201 0.01 2.31 -9.35
C LEU A 201 -0.91 1.27 -10.02
N LEU A 202 -2.16 1.67 -10.30
CA LEU A 202 -3.22 0.77 -10.77
C LEU A 202 -3.39 0.77 -12.29
N ALA A 203 -2.47 1.42 -13.03
CA ALA A 203 -2.51 1.56 -14.48
C ALA A 203 -3.87 2.08 -14.99
N ILE A 204 -4.48 3.01 -14.24
CA ILE A 204 -5.75 3.62 -14.61
C ILE A 204 -5.46 4.76 -15.56
N ASP A 205 -5.78 4.56 -16.83
CA ASP A 205 -5.70 5.63 -17.81
C ASP A 205 -6.90 6.59 -17.69
N ASP A 206 -6.57 7.88 -17.59
CA ASP A 206 -7.51 8.99 -17.59
C ASP A 206 -7.62 9.63 -18.99
N THR A 207 -6.64 9.40 -19.86
CA THR A 207 -6.50 10.09 -21.14
C THR A 207 -7.29 9.41 -22.25
N ARG A 208 -8.05 10.25 -22.95
CA ARG A 208 -8.34 10.04 -24.36
C ARG A 208 -7.21 10.81 -25.05
N ASP A 209 -6.43 10.14 -25.89
CA ASP A 209 -5.31 10.75 -26.60
C ASP A 209 -5.78 12.06 -27.28
N PRO A 210 -5.16 13.23 -27.01
CA PRO A 210 -5.52 14.46 -27.70
C PRO A 210 -5.35 14.37 -29.23
N ASP A 211 -4.57 13.40 -29.74
CA ASP A 211 -4.49 13.08 -31.17
C ASP A 211 -5.59 12.11 -31.66
N SER A 212 -6.50 11.67 -30.77
CA SER A 212 -7.64 10.80 -31.12
C SER A 212 -8.85 11.54 -31.73
N ASP A 213 -8.60 12.67 -32.39
CA ASP A 213 -9.54 13.30 -33.30
C ASP A 213 -9.78 12.37 -34.50
N LYS A 214 -10.64 11.37 -34.30
CA LYS A 214 -11.38 10.75 -35.38
C LYS A 214 -12.40 11.77 -35.87
N ASN A 215 -11.97 12.59 -36.82
CA ASN A 215 -12.88 13.23 -37.77
C ASN A 215 -13.45 12.12 -38.67
N GLU A 216 -14.52 11.47 -38.22
CA GLU A 216 -15.42 10.68 -39.06
C GLU A 216 -16.87 11.09 -38.81
#